data_AF-A0AAI9LDS7-F1
#
_entry.id   AF-A0AAI9LDS7-F1
#
_cell.length_a   1.000
_cell.length_b   1.000
_cell.length_c   1.000
_cell.angle_alpha   90.00
_cell.angle_beta   90.00
_cell.angle_gamma   90.00
#
_symmetry.space_group_name_H-M   'P 1'
#
loop_
_entity.id
_entity.type
_entity.pdbx_description
1 polymer ?
#
loop_
_entity_poly.entity_id
_entity_poly.type
_entity_poly.pdbx_seq_one_letter_code
_entity_poly.pdbx_strand_id
1 'polypeptide(L)' 'MSLTLSPDELKELTHKSRSSAQVRALRSMGIEHKVRPDGSVAVLRAHVDAQMGAPKAGAKLVSWEPNWGAA' A
#
# COMPACT_ATOMS: atom_id res chain seq x y z
N MET A 1 -12.66 0.70 -8.51
CA MET A 1 -11.71 0.22 -7.48
C MET A 1 -10.47 -0.31 -8.19
N SER A 2 -9.37 0.43 -8.23
CA SER A 2 -8.11 -0.03 -8.82
C SER A 2 -7.19 -0.59 -7.74
N LEU A 3 -6.48 -1.69 -8.04
CA LEU A 3 -5.55 -2.34 -7.12
C LEU A 3 -4.30 -1.48 -6.85
N THR A 4 -3.89 -0.70 -7.84
CA THR A 4 -2.74 0.20 -7.78
C THR A 4 -3.15 1.65 -7.93
N LEU A 5 -2.29 2.56 -7.45
CA LEU A 5 -2.44 3.99 -7.68
C LEU A 5 -2.43 4.31 -9.19
N SER A 6 -3.25 5.29 -9.57
CA SER A 6 -3.26 5.86 -10.91
C SER A 6 -2.03 6.77 -11.12
N PRO A 7 -1.72 7.14 -12.38
CA PRO A 7 -0.65 8.09 -12.66
C PRO A 7 -0.84 9.45 -11.97
N ASP A 8 -2.09 9.93 -11.90
CA ASP A 8 -2.42 11.20 -11.25
C ASP A 8 -2.24 11.11 -9.72
N GLU A 9 -2.67 10.02 -9.10
CA GLU A 9 -2.48 9.77 -7.67
C GLU A 9 -0.99 9.64 -7.32
N LEU A 10 -0.19 9.00 -8.18
CA LEU A 10 1.26 8.94 -8.01
C LEU A 10 1.92 10.31 -8.11
N LYS A 11 1.45 11.16 -9.04
CA LYS A 11 1.94 12.53 -9.18
C LYS A 11 1.55 13.39 -7.98
N GLU A 12 0.35 13.21 -7.44
CA GLU A 12 -0.11 13.87 -6.23
C GLU A 12 0.72 13.44 -5.01
N LEU A 13 0.91 12.12 -4.81
CA LEU A 13 1.68 11.58 -3.69
C LEU A 13 3.16 12.00 -3.70
N THR A 14 3.78 12.04 -4.88
CA THR A 14 5.22 12.28 -5.01
C THR A 14 5.58 13.72 -5.40
N HIS A 15 4.61 14.51 -5.87
CA HIS A 15 4.82 15.79 -6.55
C HIS A 15 5.84 15.72 -7.70
N LYS A 16 6.02 14.55 -8.34
CA LYS A 16 6.93 14.35 -9.49
C LYS A 16 6.17 13.83 -10.70
N SER A 17 6.61 14.27 -11.89
CA SER A 17 6.04 13.85 -13.18
C SER A 17 6.85 12.77 -13.91
N ARG A 18 8.16 12.64 -13.61
CA ARG A 18 9.04 11.65 -14.26
C ARG A 18 9.09 10.37 -13.44
N SER A 19 8.95 9.20 -14.06
CA SER A 19 8.94 7.89 -13.38
C SER A 19 10.19 7.64 -12.55
N SER A 20 11.38 8.01 -13.05
CA SER A 20 12.64 7.89 -12.31
C SER A 20 12.68 8.75 -11.05
N ALA A 21 12.07 9.94 -11.08
CA ALA A 21 11.96 10.82 -9.91
C ALA A 21 10.93 10.30 -8.91
N GLN A 22 9.81 9.78 -9.40
CA GLN A 22 8.80 9.11 -8.56
C GLN A 22 9.40 7.90 -7.83
N VAL A 23 10.16 7.05 -8.51
CA VAL A 23 10.88 5.90 -7.92
C VAL A 23 11.79 6.35 -6.78
N ARG A 24 12.58 7.42 -6.97
CA ARG A 24 13.45 7.94 -5.91
C ARG A 24 12.66 8.44 -4.70
N ALA A 25 11.58 9.19 -4.93
CA ALA A 25 10.71 9.66 -3.86
C ALA A 25 10.07 8.49 -3.07
N LEU A 26 9.52 7.50 -3.78
CA LEU A 26 8.91 6.32 -3.18
C LEU A 26 9.92 5.51 -2.34
N ARG A 27 11.18 5.38 -2.80
CA ARG A 27 12.26 4.76 -2.01
C ARG A 27 12.56 5.54 -0.74
N SER A 28 12.66 6.86 -0.82
CA SER A 28 12.88 7.71 0.36
C SER A 28 11.73 7.64 1.36
N MET A 29 10.50 7.40 0.89
CA MET A 29 9.32 7.19 1.73
C MET A 29 9.21 5.76 2.29
N GLY A 30 10.08 4.82 1.88
CA GLY A 30 9.98 3.41 2.27
C GLY A 30 8.78 2.68 1.66
N ILE A 31 8.20 3.22 0.58
CA ILE A 31 7.04 2.63 -0.11
C ILE A 31 7.52 1.65 -1.18
N GLU A 32 7.03 0.42 -1.08
CA GLU A 32 7.33 -0.63 -2.05
C GLU A 32 6.62 -0.37 -3.39
N HIS A 33 7.39 -0.49 -4.48
CA HIS A 33 6.93 -0.18 -5.83
C HIS A 33 7.57 -1.13 -6.84
N LYS A 34 6.90 -1.35 -7.97
CA LYS A 34 7.43 -2.10 -9.12
C LYS A 34 7.40 -1.26 -10.38
N VAL A 35 8.41 -1.41 -11.22
CA VAL A 35 8.45 -0.79 -12.54
C VAL A 35 7.82 -1.77 -13.53
N ARG A 36 6.78 -1.32 -14.24
CA ARG A 36 6.13 -2.09 -15.30
C ARG A 36 7.02 -2.14 -16.55
N PRO A 37 6.81 -3.10 -17.47
CA PRO A 37 7.59 -3.20 -18.70
C PRO A 37 7.51 -1.95 -19.61
N ASP A 38 6.44 -1.16 -19.48
CA ASP A 38 6.25 0.11 -20.19
C ASP A 38 7.02 1.30 -19.56
N GLY A 39 7.71 1.09 -18.44
CA GLY A 39 8.45 2.11 -17.70
C GLY A 39 7.62 2.94 -16.71
N SER A 40 6.32 2.66 -16.59
CA SER A 40 5.46 3.26 -15.56
C SER A 40 5.67 2.60 -14.19
N VAL A 41 5.28 3.29 -13.12
CA VAL A 41 5.43 2.77 -11.75
C VAL A 41 4.09 2.21 -11.26
N ALA A 42 4.14 1.02 -10.66
CA ALA A 42 3.02 0.38 -9.99
C ALA A 42 3.26 0.42 -8.47
N VAL A 43 2.30 1.02 -7.75
CA VAL A 43 2.28 1.06 -6.29
C VAL A 43 0.94 0.52 -5.82
N LEU A 44 0.96 -0.44 -4.89
CA LEU A 44 -0.25 -1.02 -4.32
C LEU A 44 -0.91 0.00 -3.39
N ARG A 45 -2.21 0.26 -3.56
CA ARG A 45 -2.93 1.24 -2.72
C ARG A 45 -2.91 0.85 -1.24
N ALA A 46 -3.22 -0.42 -0.95
CA ALA A 46 -3.22 -0.95 0.41
C ALA A 46 -1.86 -0.86 1.11
N HIS A 47 -0.76 -0.90 0.36
CA HIS A 47 0.58 -0.75 0.96
C HIS A 47 0.83 0.70 1.38
N VAL A 48 0.42 1.67 0.57
CA VAL A 48 0.50 3.09 0.92
C VAL A 48 -0.36 3.38 2.14
N ASP A 49 -1.60 2.91 2.15
CA ASP A 49 -2.50 3.08 3.30
C ASP A 49 -1.87 2.51 4.59
N ALA A 50 -1.26 1.32 4.51
CA ALA A 50 -0.58 0.71 5.65
C ALA A 50 0.64 1.52 6.13
N GLN A 51 1.45 2.07 5.22
CA GLN A 51 2.60 2.91 5.58
C GLN A 51 2.19 4.27 6.17
N MET A 52 1.05 4.80 5.72
CA MET A 52 0.52 6.08 6.18
C MET A 52 -0.33 5.96 7.47
N GLY A 53 -0.37 4.79 8.09
CA GLY A 53 -1.03 4.58 9.38
C GLY A 53 -2.54 4.36 9.29
N ALA A 54 -3.08 4.00 8.12
CA ALA A 54 -4.48 3.63 8.02
C ALA A 54 -4.78 2.39 8.90
N PRO A 55 -5.92 2.36 9.61
CA PRO A 55 -6.29 1.22 10.41
C PRO A 55 -6.44 0.00 9.49
N LYS A 56 -5.68 -1.07 9.77
CA LYS A 56 -5.83 -2.34 9.05
C LYS A 56 -7.26 -2.83 9.24
N ALA A 57 -8.02 -2.94 8.15
CA ALA A 57 -9.38 -3.46 8.20
C ALA A 57 -9.34 -4.89 8.77
N GLY A 58 -9.81 -5.03 10.02
CA GLY A 58 -10.08 -6.30 10.66
C GLY A 58 -8.89 -7.25 10.78
N ALA A 59 -7.95 -6.96 11.69
CA ALA A 59 -7.40 -8.08 12.43
C ALA A 59 -8.59 -8.71 13.16
N LYS A 60 -9.09 -9.84 12.65
CA LYS A 60 -10.14 -10.61 13.32
C LYS A 60 -9.55 -10.95 14.69
N LEU A 61 -10.00 -10.24 15.73
CA LEU A 61 -9.72 -10.61 17.10
C LEU A 61 -10.22 -12.04 17.20
N VAL A 62 -9.28 -12.99 17.26
CA VAL A 62 -9.61 -14.36 17.61
C VAL A 62 -10.15 -14.24 19.03
N SER A 63 -11.47 -14.26 19.18
CA SER A 63 -12.11 -14.33 20.48
C SER A 63 -11.69 -15.67 21.06
N TRP A 64 -10.71 -15.62 21.95
CA TRP A 64 -10.36 -16.79 22.73
C TRP A 64 -11.53 -17.05 23.67
N GLU A 65 -12.26 -18.13 23.41
CA GLU A 65 -13.32 -18.62 24.27
C GLU A 65 -12.89 -20.00 24.79
N PRO A 66 -12.89 -20.23 26.12
CA PRO A 66 -12.68 -21.56 26.68
C PRO A 66 -13.69 -22.54 26.08
N ASN A 67 -13.25 -23.76 25.77
CA ASN A 67 -14.17 -24.82 25.36
C ASN A 67 -14.97 -25.31 26.58
N TRP A 68 -16.12 -24.66 26.82
CA TRP A 68 -17.04 -25.00 27.92
C TRP A 68 -17.69 -26.39 27.77
N GLY A 69 -17.55 -27.05 26.63
CA GLY A 69 -18.15 -28.37 26.34
C GLY A 69 -17.32 -29.59 26.74
N ALA A 70 -16.28 -29.44 27.55
CA ALA A 70 -15.38 -30.53 27.94
C ALA A 70 -15.76 -31.25 29.26
N ALA A 71 -17.03 -31.19 29.67
CA ALA A 71 -17.53 -31.82 30.90
C ALA A 71 -17.95 -33.29 30.69
#